data_AF-A0A7W7VKZ1-F1
#
_entry.id   AF-A0A7W7VKZ1-F1
#
_cell.length_a   1.000
_cell.length_b   1.000
_cell.length_c   1.000
_cell.angle_alpha   90.00
_cell.angle_beta   90.00
_cell.angle_gamma   90.00
#
_symmetry.space_group_name_H-M   'P 1'
#
loop_
_entity.id
_entity.type
_entity.pdbx_description
1 polymer ?
#
loop_
_entity_poly.entity_id
_entity_poly.type
_entity_poly.pdbx_seq_one_letter_code
_entity_poly.pdbx_strand_id
1 'polypeptide(L)'
;MPGLTAHPMAAVIALEHTLLQPGEVAARLLAWAQDVIPGTSAKLLPTCSCAGCAWEVDPRGELERALVALPHWARPYLYGLVLPIDRSFLARTTPDPYASPDWPWWRQRRRPYFGERRTSGGVQDGGQAL
;
A
#
# COMPACT_ATOMS: atom_id res chain seq x y z
N MET A 1 8.75 -7.53 15.19
CA MET A 1 7.57 -7.69 14.31
C MET A 1 6.72 -8.85 14.81
N PRO A 2 5.44 -8.64 15.17
CA PRO A 2 4.51 -9.72 15.42
C PRO A 2 4.22 -10.50 14.12
N GLY A 3 4.17 -11.84 14.15
CA GLY A 3 3.67 -12.68 13.05
C GLY A 3 4.72 -13.41 12.19
N LEU A 4 6.01 -13.18 12.38
CA LEU A 4 7.09 -13.95 11.74
C LEU A 4 7.71 -14.93 12.74
N THR A 5 7.93 -16.18 12.32
CA THR A 5 8.72 -17.14 13.11
C THR A 5 10.21 -16.77 13.04
N ALA A 6 11.03 -17.35 13.93
CA ALA A 6 12.44 -16.97 14.09
C ALA A 6 13.28 -17.12 12.80
N HIS A 7 12.96 -18.12 11.97
CA HIS A 7 13.76 -18.44 10.78
C HIS A 7 13.59 -17.42 9.63
N PRO A 8 12.37 -17.06 9.20
CA PRO A 8 12.14 -15.93 8.30
C PRO A 8 12.64 -14.59 8.85
N MET A 9 12.55 -14.39 10.18
CA MET A 9 13.06 -13.17 10.82
C MET A 9 14.57 -13.01 10.61
N ALA A 10 15.34 -14.09 10.73
CA ALA A 10 16.78 -14.07 10.49
C ALA A 10 17.12 -13.64 9.05
N ALA A 11 16.32 -14.04 8.05
CA ALA A 11 16.51 -13.59 6.67
C ALA A 11 16.20 -12.10 6.48
N VAL A 12 15.17 -11.58 7.14
CA VAL A 12 14.87 -10.14 7.16
C VAL A 12 15.98 -9.35 7.83
N ILE A 13 16.47 -9.80 8.99
CA ILE A 13 17.61 -9.19 9.69
C ILE A 13 18.86 -9.19 8.80
N ALA A 14 19.18 -10.33 8.18
CA ALA A 14 20.32 -10.43 7.28
C ALA A 14 20.21 -9.47 6.08
N LEU A 15 19.02 -9.35 5.48
CA LEU A 15 18.74 -8.37 4.44
C LEU A 15 18.96 -6.94 4.96
N GLU A 16 18.42 -6.61 6.14
CA GLU A 16 18.55 -5.29 6.73
C GLU A 16 20.00 -4.92 7.05
N HIS A 17 20.84 -5.87 7.46
CA HIS A 17 22.25 -5.61 7.73
C HIS A 17 23.12 -5.52 6.46
N THR A 18 22.62 -5.99 5.32
CA THR A 18 23.42 -6.06 4.08
C THR A 18 23.03 -5.00 3.05
N LEU A 19 21.74 -4.69 2.92
CA LEU A 19 21.21 -3.85 1.85
C LEU A 19 20.33 -2.69 2.33
N LEU A 20 19.89 -2.68 3.59
CA LEU A 20 19.00 -1.67 4.15
C LEU A 20 19.56 -1.14 5.49
N GLN A 21 18.72 -0.47 6.29
CA GLN A 21 19.00 -0.18 7.69
C GLN A 21 18.26 -1.15 8.63
N PRO A 22 18.79 -1.44 9.83
CA PRO A 22 18.08 -2.22 10.85
C PRO A 22 16.70 -1.64 11.16
N GLY A 23 15.66 -2.48 11.11
CA GLY A 23 14.27 -2.12 11.34
C GLY A 23 13.58 -1.42 10.16
N GLU A 24 14.25 -1.22 9.03
CA GLU A 24 13.67 -0.53 7.88
C GLU A 24 12.46 -1.26 7.32
N VAL A 25 12.46 -2.60 7.25
CA VAL A 25 11.30 -3.36 6.74
C VAL A 25 10.09 -3.16 7.67
N ALA A 26 10.31 -3.08 8.98
CA ALA A 26 9.26 -2.80 9.96
C ALA A 26 8.70 -1.39 9.80
N ALA A 27 9.58 -0.41 9.59
CA ALA A 27 9.19 0.98 9.35
C ALA A 27 8.35 1.11 8.06
N ARG A 28 8.72 0.42 6.97
CA ARG A 28 7.95 0.46 5.71
C ARG A 28 6.60 -0.26 5.82
N LEU A 29 6.55 -1.40 6.53
CA LEU A 29 5.28 -2.08 6.83
C LEU A 29 4.33 -1.17 7.62
N LEU A 30 4.84 -0.50 8.65
CA LEU A 30 4.05 0.44 9.45
C LEU A 30 3.58 1.64 8.63
N ALA A 31 4.47 2.26 7.84
CA ALA A 31 4.13 3.37 6.97
C ALA A 31 3.05 2.97 5.95
N TRP A 32 3.17 1.79 5.34
CA TRP A 32 2.16 1.28 4.42
C TRP A 32 0.81 1.03 5.11
N ALA A 33 0.83 0.43 6.29
CA ALA A 33 -0.39 0.23 7.09
C ALA A 33 -1.05 1.57 7.47
N GLN A 34 -0.26 2.57 7.87
CA GLN A 34 -0.77 3.90 8.26
C GLN A 34 -1.40 4.65 7.08
N ASP A 35 -0.85 4.51 5.88
CA ASP A 35 -1.40 5.05 4.63
C ASP A 35 -2.76 4.41 4.27
N VAL A 36 -2.91 3.12 4.54
CA VAL A 36 -3.93 2.25 3.94
C VAL A 36 -5.02 1.81 4.91
N ILE A 37 -4.80 1.81 6.21
CA ILE A 37 -5.77 1.30 7.20
C ILE A 37 -6.42 2.48 7.93
N PRO A 38 -7.76 2.62 7.89
CA PRO A 38 -8.47 3.68 8.61
C PRO A 38 -8.27 3.59 10.13
N GLY A 39 -8.07 4.72 10.81
CA GLY A 39 -8.01 4.81 12.27
C GLY A 39 -6.69 5.31 12.86
N THR A 40 -5.60 5.36 12.07
CA THR A 40 -4.30 5.89 12.51
C THR A 40 -3.99 7.29 11.97
N SER A 41 -4.57 7.67 10.83
CA SER A 41 -4.72 9.05 10.33
C SER A 41 -5.66 9.00 9.12
N ALA A 42 -6.51 9.99 8.91
CA ALA A 42 -7.59 9.96 7.90
C ALA A 42 -7.13 10.05 6.42
N LYS A 43 -5.97 9.50 6.03
CA LYS A 43 -5.27 9.99 4.84
C LYS A 43 -4.86 8.89 3.85
N LEU A 44 -5.79 8.56 2.96
CA LEU A 44 -5.42 8.39 1.54
C LEU A 44 -5.33 9.81 0.94
N LEU A 45 -4.31 10.58 1.35
CA LEU A 45 -4.07 11.88 0.73
C LEU A 45 -3.83 11.70 -0.77
N PRO A 46 -4.19 12.69 -1.59
CA PRO A 46 -3.74 12.72 -2.97
C PRO A 46 -2.21 12.71 -2.95
N THR A 47 -1.61 11.62 -3.42
CA THR A 47 -0.21 11.62 -3.81
C THR A 47 -0.14 12.33 -5.16
N CYS A 48 0.84 13.23 -5.35
CA CYS A 48 1.05 13.77 -6.69
C CYS A 48 1.39 12.63 -7.64
N SER A 49 0.73 12.57 -8.80
CA SER A 49 1.02 11.60 -9.86
C SER A 49 2.27 11.96 -10.68
N CYS A 50 2.96 13.04 -10.32
CA CYS A 50 4.14 13.53 -11.00
C CYS A 50 5.40 12.76 -10.61
N ALA A 51 6.11 12.20 -11.60
CA ALA A 51 7.34 11.44 -11.39
C ALA A 51 8.44 12.31 -10.75
N GLY A 52 9.07 11.80 -9.68
CA GLY A 52 10.23 12.45 -9.04
C GLY A 52 9.89 13.54 -8.02
N CYS A 53 8.62 13.70 -7.65
CA CYS A 53 8.27 14.67 -6.63
C CYS A 53 8.64 14.20 -5.21
N ALA A 54 9.29 15.09 -4.46
CA ALA A 54 9.85 14.82 -3.13
C ALA A 54 8.81 14.44 -2.05
N TRP A 55 7.51 14.57 -2.35
CA TRP A 55 6.40 14.11 -1.51
C TRP A 55 5.96 12.66 -1.78
N GLU A 56 6.57 11.97 -2.75
CA GLU A 56 6.26 10.57 -3.06
C GLU A 56 7.05 9.61 -2.15
N VAL A 57 6.69 9.55 -0.86
CA VAL A 57 7.03 8.37 -0.07
C VAL A 57 6.21 7.21 -0.64
N ASP A 58 6.86 6.15 -1.14
CA ASP A 58 6.21 4.95 -1.69
C ASP A 58 6.53 3.72 -0.84
N PRO A 59 5.95 3.59 0.38
CA PRO A 59 6.26 2.48 1.28
C PRO A 59 6.05 1.10 0.63
N ARG A 60 5.07 1.00 -0.29
CA ARG A 60 4.80 -0.26 -0.99
C ARG A 60 5.89 -0.60 -2.00
N GLY A 61 6.41 0.38 -2.74
CA GLY A 61 7.56 0.19 -3.62
C GLY A 61 8.81 -0.23 -2.87
N GLU A 62 9.01 0.26 -1.65
CA GLU A 62 10.13 -0.13 -0.81
C GLU A 62 9.99 -1.56 -0.28
N LEU A 63 8.77 -1.95 0.10
CA LEU A 63 8.44 -3.33 0.44
C LEU A 63 8.62 -4.27 -0.76
N GLU A 64 8.34 -3.83 -1.99
CA GLU A 64 8.61 -4.62 -3.18
C GLU A 64 10.12 -4.89 -3.34
N ARG A 65 10.95 -3.86 -3.17
CA ARG A 65 12.42 -4.02 -3.22
C ARG A 65 12.90 -5.03 -2.18
N ALA A 66 12.38 -4.96 -0.94
CA ALA A 66 12.70 -5.94 0.08
C ALA A 66 12.23 -7.36 -0.29
N LEU A 67 11.01 -7.51 -0.82
CA LEU A 67 10.47 -8.79 -1.28
C LEU A 67 11.27 -9.40 -2.42
N VAL A 68 11.81 -8.60 -3.33
CA VAL A 68 12.66 -9.08 -4.43
C VAL A 68 14.05 -9.48 -3.93
N ALA A 69 14.60 -8.75 -2.96
CA ALA A 69 15.93 -9.01 -2.40
C ALA A 69 15.96 -10.21 -1.43
N LEU A 70 14.82 -10.61 -0.85
CA LEU A 70 14.75 -11.76 0.03
C LEU A 70 15.01 -13.09 -0.71
N PRO A 71 15.66 -14.06 -0.05
CA PRO A 71 15.71 -15.44 -0.53
C PRO A 71 14.30 -15.98 -0.82
N HIS A 72 14.14 -16.75 -1.91
CA HIS A 72 12.83 -17.23 -2.37
C HIS A 72 11.98 -17.90 -1.29
N TRP A 73 12.61 -18.64 -0.36
CA TRP A 73 11.93 -19.32 0.74
C TRP A 73 11.38 -18.37 1.82
N ALA A 74 12.00 -17.19 2.00
CA ALA A 74 11.62 -16.20 3.01
C ALA A 74 10.54 -15.23 2.51
N ARG A 75 10.45 -15.04 1.18
CA ARG A 75 9.50 -14.12 0.53
C ARG A 75 8.04 -14.33 0.97
N PRO A 76 7.49 -15.56 1.03
CA PRO A 76 6.08 -15.76 1.39
C PRO A 76 5.74 -15.25 2.78
N TYR A 77 6.71 -15.26 3.71
CA TYR A 77 6.50 -14.84 5.09
C TYR A 77 6.38 -13.32 5.21
N LEU A 78 7.27 -12.57 4.56
CA LEU A 78 7.11 -11.11 4.49
C LEU A 78 5.86 -10.74 3.69
N TYR A 79 5.61 -11.42 2.57
CA TYR A 79 4.43 -11.18 1.76
C TYR A 79 3.13 -11.42 2.52
N GLY A 80 3.10 -12.41 3.42
CA GLY A 80 1.97 -12.66 4.32
C GLY A 80 1.62 -11.48 5.22
N LEU A 81 2.58 -10.62 5.58
CA LEU A 81 2.35 -9.38 6.33
C LEU A 81 1.86 -8.24 5.43
N VAL A 82 2.33 -8.18 4.18
CA VAL A 82 1.97 -7.13 3.22
C VAL A 82 0.56 -7.34 2.66
N LEU A 83 0.18 -8.60 2.41
CA LEU A 83 -1.04 -8.97 1.70
C LEU A 83 -2.34 -8.42 2.32
N PRO A 84 -2.56 -8.43 3.65
CA PRO A 84 -3.76 -7.83 4.25
C PRO A 84 -3.84 -6.32 4.01
N ILE A 85 -2.69 -5.63 3.99
CA ILE A 85 -2.62 -4.19 3.73
C ILE A 85 -2.94 -3.92 2.25
N ASP A 86 -2.33 -4.67 1.34
CA ASP A 86 -2.60 -4.58 -0.11
C ASP A 86 -4.09 -4.81 -0.43
N ARG A 87 -4.73 -5.78 0.22
CA ARG A 87 -6.18 -6.02 0.10
C ARG A 87 -7.01 -4.82 0.55
N SER A 88 -6.65 -4.20 1.68
CA SER A 88 -7.31 -2.98 2.15
C SER A 88 -7.13 -1.82 1.17
N PHE A 89 -5.93 -1.66 0.59
CA PHE A 89 -5.67 -0.63 -0.43
C PHE A 89 -6.54 -0.85 -1.67
N LEU A 90 -6.59 -2.07 -2.19
CA LEU A 90 -7.44 -2.43 -3.33
C LEU A 90 -8.93 -2.21 -3.05
N ALA A 91 -9.42 -2.53 -1.86
CA ALA A 91 -10.82 -2.32 -1.48
C ALA A 91 -11.20 -0.84 -1.37
N ARG A 92 -10.22 0.05 -1.22
CA ARG A 92 -10.41 1.49 -0.97
C ARG A 92 -10.11 2.37 -2.19
N THR A 93 -9.36 1.87 -3.15
CA THR A 93 -8.97 2.59 -4.37
C THR A 93 -9.72 2.07 -5.59
N THR A 94 -9.77 2.86 -6.66
CA THR A 94 -10.27 2.42 -7.98
C THR A 94 -9.14 2.46 -9.01
N PRO A 95 -9.23 1.71 -10.12
CA PRO A 95 -8.26 1.84 -11.21
C PRO A 95 -8.13 3.29 -11.70
N ASP A 96 -6.91 3.74 -11.95
CA ASP A 96 -6.64 5.03 -12.57
C ASP A 96 -6.59 4.86 -14.11
N PRO A 97 -7.53 5.43 -14.89
CA PRO A 97 -7.54 5.29 -16.34
C PRO A 97 -6.38 6.00 -17.05
N TYR A 98 -5.65 6.87 -16.33
CA TYR A 98 -4.51 7.61 -16.87
C TYR A 98 -3.16 7.02 -16.44
N ALA A 99 -3.16 5.97 -15.62
CA ALA A 99 -1.93 5.32 -15.22
C ALA A 99 -1.30 4.52 -16.36
N SER A 100 0.03 4.57 -16.45
CA SER A 100 0.77 3.72 -17.41
C SER A 100 0.61 2.24 -17.04
N PRO A 101 0.40 1.33 -18.01
CA PRO A 101 0.35 -0.11 -17.75
C PRO A 101 1.69 -0.66 -17.26
N ASP A 102 2.80 0.03 -17.53
CA ASP A 102 4.15 -0.38 -17.10
C ASP A 102 4.42 -0.07 -15.62
N TRP A 103 3.53 0.69 -14.96
CA TRP A 103 3.68 0.98 -13.55
C TRP A 103 3.32 -0.22 -12.69
N PRO A 104 3.92 -0.35 -11.49
CA PRO A 104 3.45 -1.34 -10.53
C PRO A 104 1.97 -1.15 -10.21
N TRP A 105 1.25 -2.25 -9.96
CA TRP A 105 -0.20 -2.24 -9.82
C TRP A 105 -0.72 -1.25 -8.76
N TRP A 106 0.04 -0.98 -7.69
CA TRP A 106 -0.38 -0.05 -6.63
C TRP A 106 -0.32 1.42 -7.09
N ARG A 107 0.49 1.74 -8.10
CA ARG A 107 0.54 3.05 -8.76
C ARG A 107 -0.49 3.19 -9.88
N GLN A 108 -1.13 2.10 -10.30
CA GLN A 108 -2.24 2.11 -11.26
C GLN A 108 -3.61 2.38 -10.60
N ARG A 109 -3.61 2.95 -9.38
CA ARG A 109 -4.81 3.11 -8.55
C ARG A 109 -4.97 4.55 -8.11
N ARG A 110 -6.18 5.08 -8.27
CA ARG A 110 -6.54 6.39 -7.74
C ARG A 110 -6.96 6.26 -6.27
N ARG A 111 -6.38 7.11 -5.43
CA ARG A 111 -6.80 7.30 -4.04
C ARG A 111 -8.05 8.20 -4.03
N PRO A 112 -9.10 7.89 -3.25
CA PRO A 112 -10.26 8.76 -3.15
C PRO A 112 -9.82 10.10 -2.56
N TYR A 113 -10.19 11.21 -3.22
CA TYR A 113 -9.97 12.54 -2.66
C TYR A 113 -10.76 12.70 -1.36
N PHE A 114 -10.25 13.53 -0.45
CA PHE A 114 -10.97 13.91 0.77
C PHE A 114 -12.27 14.62 0.36
N GLY A 115 -13.40 13.90 0.33
CA GLY A 115 -14.68 14.40 -0.15
C GLY A 115 -15.52 13.39 -0.96
N GLU A 116 -14.89 12.42 -1.63
CA GLU A 116 -15.60 11.31 -2.28
C GLU A 116 -16.03 10.28 -1.20
N ARG A 117 -17.08 10.59 -0.45
CA ARG A 117 -17.83 9.54 0.24
C ARG A 117 -18.42 8.64 -0.84
N ARG A 118 -18.06 7.37 -0.82
CA ARG A 118 -18.72 6.33 -1.60
C ARG A 118 -20.20 6.35 -1.22
N THR A 119 -21.03 6.98 -2.03
CA THR A 119 -22.49 6.91 -1.92
C THR A 119 -22.88 5.51 -2.35
N SER A 120 -22.88 4.59 -1.39
CA SER A 120 -23.51 3.29 -1.56
C SER A 120 -25.02 3.50 -1.61
N GLY A 121 -25.62 3.38 -2.80
CA GLY A 121 -27.08 3.38 -3.04
C GLY A 121 -27.70 4.78 -3.04
N GLY A 122 -28.45 5.24 -4.02
CA GLY A 122 -29.36 4.50 -4.90
C GLY A 122 -30.79 4.56 -4.35
N VAL A 123 -31.40 5.75 -4.34
CA VAL A 123 -32.84 5.91 -4.59
C VAL A 123 -32.93 7.00 -5.66
N GLN A 124 -33.19 6.57 -6.89
CA GLN A 124 -33.85 7.42 -7.88
C GLN A 124 -35.28 7.55 -7.37
N ASP A 125 -35.68 8.72 -6.90
CA ASP A 125 -37.10 9.03 -6.85
C ASP A 125 -37.43 9.89 -8.06
N GLY A 126 -38.36 9.35 -8.84
CA GLY A 126 -38.81 9.89 -10.11
C GLY A 126 -39.47 11.25 -9.91
N GLY A 127 -39.34 12.10 -10.91
CA GLY A 127 -39.98 13.40 -10.88
C GLY A 127 -41.51 13.32 -10.85
N GLN A 128 -42.10 14.43 -10.42
CA GLN A 128 -43.22 14.98 -11.16
C GLN A 128 -43.26 16.50 -10.96
N ALA A 129 -43.19 17.19 -12.09
CA ALA A 129 -43.74 18.51 -12.24
C ALA A 129 -45.27 18.40 -12.24
N LEU A 130 -45.93 19.28 -11.48
CA LEU A 130 -47.04 20.14 -11.90
C LEU A 130 -47.38 21.11 -10.76
#